data_AF-A0A932GYT4-F1
#
_entry.id   AF-A0A932GYT4-F1
#
_cell.length_a   1.000
_cell.length_b   1.000
_cell.length_c   1.000
_cell.angle_alpha   90.00
_cell.angle_beta   90.00
_cell.angle_gamma   90.00
#
_symmetry.space_group_name_H-M   'P 1'
#
loop_
_entity.id
_entity.type
_entity.pdbx_description
1 polymer ?
#
loop_
_entity_poly.entity_id
_entity_poly.type
_entity_poly.pdbx_seq_one_letter_code
_entity_poly.pdbx_strand_id
1 'polypeptide(L)'
;MTDAADIPSGASPRDETAAPVPTWRERWRRVRGPAIFAAAALLVIWGGLPWLPAAWGVRFGAPYLTFFSLAAVGAACFFMLLDWGPIRQPRSALATFASILLVYVVTVGGMVAFGYWYYPQFETPVARTTGPVAQENVSEQRGKEVFLTPQFACFACHTIESHGIRGGQRGPDLSGAGKAAEARKPGVSAEDYLRESIVDPWACFAPLPGSGLVECQAAVDPAKTYPRLMPPGAKERMTAQELGDLIAFLKSLQGADERDGTRN
;
A
#
# COMPACT_ATOMS: atom_id res chain seq x y z
N MET A 1 -8.91 -2.16 -81.17
CA MET A 1 -9.61 -3.46 -81.08
C MET A 1 -8.77 -4.32 -80.16
N THR A 2 -9.03 -4.24 -78.86
CA THR A 2 -8.32 -4.98 -77.82
C THR A 2 -9.34 -5.88 -77.16
N ASP A 3 -9.07 -7.19 -77.20
CA ASP A 3 -9.94 -8.26 -76.78
C ASP A 3 -10.39 -8.13 -75.32
N ALA A 4 -11.69 -8.34 -75.13
CA ALA A 4 -12.32 -8.46 -73.83
C ALA A 4 -11.88 -9.80 -73.22
N ALA A 5 -11.15 -9.73 -72.12
CA ALA A 5 -10.82 -10.90 -71.33
C ALA A 5 -12.07 -11.41 -70.59
N ASP A 6 -12.43 -12.65 -70.87
CA ASP A 6 -13.45 -13.43 -70.16
C ASP A 6 -13.13 -13.51 -68.66
N ILE A 7 -14.01 -12.94 -67.84
CA ILE A 7 -14.02 -13.17 -66.40
C ILE A 7 -14.91 -14.39 -66.14
N PRO A 8 -14.40 -15.48 -65.55
CA PRO A 8 -15.23 -16.63 -65.20
C PRO A 8 -16.24 -16.24 -64.11
N SER A 9 -17.50 -16.09 -64.52
CA SER A 9 -18.69 -16.11 -63.68
C SER A 9 -18.91 -17.53 -63.17
N GLY A 10 -18.93 -17.73 -61.85
CA GLY A 10 -19.44 -18.97 -61.28
C GLY A 10 -18.71 -19.54 -60.07
N ALA A 11 -18.44 -18.73 -59.04
CA ALA A 11 -18.36 -19.27 -57.68
C ALA A 11 -19.73 -19.05 -57.02
N SER A 12 -20.55 -20.11 -57.03
CA SER A 12 -21.77 -20.20 -56.23
C SER A 12 -21.43 -19.84 -54.76
N PRO A 13 -22.23 -18.98 -54.09
CA PRO A 13 -22.06 -18.72 -52.67
C PRO A 13 -22.37 -20.04 -51.98
N ARG A 14 -21.29 -20.75 -51.59
CA ARG A 14 -21.41 -21.96 -50.77
C ARG A 14 -22.25 -21.58 -49.56
N ASP A 15 -23.35 -22.31 -49.37
CA ASP A 15 -24.08 -22.38 -48.11
C ASP A 15 -23.07 -22.43 -46.97
N GLU A 16 -22.85 -21.30 -46.31
CA GLU A 16 -22.31 -21.25 -44.96
C GLU A 16 -23.37 -21.94 -44.09
N THR A 17 -23.32 -23.26 -44.05
CA THR A 17 -24.09 -24.07 -43.12
C THR A 17 -23.77 -23.53 -41.73
N ALA A 18 -24.74 -22.82 -41.14
CA ALA A 18 -24.61 -22.20 -39.84
C ALA A 18 -24.05 -23.25 -38.88
N ALA A 19 -22.88 -22.97 -38.30
CA ALA A 19 -22.25 -23.90 -37.37
C ALA A 19 -23.26 -24.28 -36.28
N PRO A 20 -23.39 -25.59 -35.96
CA PRO A 20 -24.40 -26.04 -35.02
C PRO A 20 -24.23 -25.32 -33.67
N VAL A 21 -25.35 -24.84 -33.12
CA VAL A 21 -25.36 -24.14 -31.83
C VAL A 21 -24.79 -25.09 -30.77
N PRO A 22 -23.73 -24.69 -30.03
CA PRO A 22 -23.08 -25.57 -29.09
C PRO A 22 -24.07 -26.02 -28.00
N THR A 23 -24.01 -27.31 -27.70
CA THR A 23 -24.85 -27.93 -26.67
C THR A 23 -24.52 -27.36 -25.29
N TRP A 24 -25.45 -27.44 -24.35
CA TRP A 24 -25.21 -26.98 -22.98
C TRP A 24 -24.02 -27.68 -22.31
N ARG A 25 -23.75 -28.95 -22.66
CA ARG A 25 -22.61 -29.73 -22.13
C ARG A 25 -21.28 -29.20 -22.64
N GLU A 26 -21.20 -28.78 -23.90
CA GLU A 26 -19.99 -28.19 -24.47
C GLU A 26 -19.72 -26.81 -23.89
N ARG A 27 -20.75 -25.97 -23.73
CA ARG A 27 -20.62 -24.71 -23.01
C ARG A 27 -20.13 -24.92 -21.58
N TRP A 28 -20.69 -25.91 -20.89
CA TRP A 28 -20.27 -26.25 -19.52
C TRP A 28 -18.80 -26.71 -19.46
N ARG A 29 -18.33 -27.52 -20.42
CA ARG A 29 -16.92 -27.93 -20.48
C ARG A 29 -15.97 -26.75 -20.63
N ARG A 30 -16.32 -25.76 -21.46
CA ARG A 30 -15.50 -24.56 -21.68
C ARG A 30 -15.37 -23.72 -20.42
N VAL A 31 -16.47 -23.47 -19.72
CA VAL A 31 -16.45 -22.65 -18.48
C VAL A 31 -15.90 -23.40 -17.26
N ARG A 32 -15.95 -24.74 -17.25
CA ARG A 32 -15.54 -25.55 -16.11
C ARG A 32 -14.06 -25.42 -15.77
N GLY A 33 -13.17 -25.34 -16.77
CA GLY A 33 -11.73 -25.22 -16.54
C GLY A 33 -11.35 -23.97 -15.74
N PRO A 34 -11.67 -22.76 -16.24
CA PRO A 34 -11.42 -21.51 -15.54
C PRO A 34 -12.10 -21.43 -14.16
N ALA A 35 -13.33 -21.94 -14.02
CA ALA A 35 -14.04 -21.95 -12.75
C ALA A 35 -13.35 -22.84 -11.70
N ILE A 36 -12.88 -24.03 -12.08
CA ILE A 36 -12.11 -24.91 -11.18
C ILE A 36 -10.78 -24.24 -10.79
N PHE A 37 -10.11 -23.60 -11.75
CA PHE A 37 -8.87 -22.86 -11.47
C PHE A 37 -9.11 -21.75 -10.44
N ALA A 38 -10.13 -20.91 -10.62
CA ALA A 38 -10.46 -19.85 -9.66
C ALA A 38 -10.80 -20.43 -8.27
N ALA A 39 -11.60 -21.49 -8.20
CA ALA A 39 -11.93 -22.14 -6.94
C ALA A 39 -10.67 -22.68 -6.23
N ALA A 40 -9.79 -23.37 -6.96
CA ALA A 40 -8.53 -23.87 -6.41
C ALA A 40 -7.60 -22.75 -5.96
N ALA A 41 -7.47 -21.68 -6.75
CA ALA A 41 -6.68 -20.51 -6.39
C ALA A 41 -7.21 -19.83 -5.12
N LEU A 42 -8.53 -19.66 -5.00
CA LEU A 42 -9.14 -19.08 -3.79
C LEU A 42 -8.93 -19.95 -2.56
N LEU A 43 -8.98 -21.28 -2.69
CA LEU A 43 -8.65 -22.20 -1.60
C LEU A 43 -7.19 -22.05 -1.15
N VAL A 44 -6.25 -21.89 -2.08
CA VAL A 44 -4.83 -21.64 -1.75
C VAL A 44 -4.65 -20.26 -1.11
N ILE A 45 -5.30 -19.23 -1.65
CA ILE A 45 -5.19 -17.86 -1.16
C ILE A 45 -5.73 -17.76 0.26
N TRP A 46 -6.91 -18.30 0.55
CA TRP A 46 -7.55 -18.15 1.86
C TRP A 46 -7.22 -19.28 2.85
N GLY A 47 -6.92 -20.48 2.36
CA GLY A 47 -6.61 -21.65 3.19
C GLY A 47 -5.12 -21.95 3.33
N GLY A 48 -4.27 -21.49 2.40
CA GLY A 48 -2.83 -21.75 2.40
C GLY A 48 -1.99 -20.55 2.82
N LEU A 49 -2.13 -19.42 2.12
CA LEU A 49 -1.27 -18.24 2.35
C LEU A 49 -1.27 -17.70 3.79
N PRO A 50 -2.40 -17.68 4.54
CA PRO A 50 -2.40 -17.19 5.92
C PRO A 50 -1.56 -18.05 6.88
N TRP A 51 -1.26 -19.30 6.51
CA TRP A 51 -0.49 -20.25 7.30
C TRP A 51 1.00 -20.24 6.99
N LEU A 52 1.44 -19.41 6.03
CA LEU A 52 2.87 -19.31 5.72
C LEU A 52 3.64 -18.70 6.91
N PRO A 53 4.81 -19.28 7.27
CA PRO A 53 5.59 -18.78 8.40
C PRO A 53 5.99 -17.32 8.21
N ALA A 54 5.77 -16.49 9.24
CA ALA A 54 6.18 -15.08 9.23
C ALA A 54 7.70 -14.89 9.05
N ALA A 55 8.50 -15.93 9.32
CA ALA A 55 9.95 -15.96 9.12
C ALA A 55 10.38 -15.73 7.66
N TRP A 56 9.49 -15.91 6.69
CA TRP A 56 9.80 -15.68 5.28
C TRP A 56 9.69 -14.19 4.89
N GLY A 57 9.39 -13.31 5.85
CA GLY A 57 9.33 -11.87 5.63
C GLY A 57 8.10 -11.40 4.85
N VAL A 58 7.16 -12.29 4.54
CA VAL A 58 5.93 -11.97 3.81
C VAL A 58 4.73 -12.25 4.71
N ARG A 59 3.96 -11.21 5.04
CA ARG A 59 2.67 -11.34 5.73
C ARG A 59 1.56 -11.02 4.75
N PHE A 60 0.80 -12.04 4.37
CA PHE A 60 -0.38 -11.87 3.52
C PHE A 60 -1.57 -11.39 4.35
N GLY A 61 -1.59 -10.08 4.64
CA GLY A 61 -2.75 -9.45 5.25
C GLY A 61 -3.98 -9.50 4.35
N ALA A 62 -5.15 -9.20 4.93
CA ALA A 62 -6.42 -9.14 4.20
C ALA A 62 -6.37 -8.37 2.86
N PRO A 63 -5.66 -7.23 2.72
CA PRO A 63 -5.57 -6.52 1.44
C PRO A 63 -4.93 -7.35 0.33
N TYR A 64 -3.87 -8.10 0.64
CA TYR A 64 -3.20 -8.98 -0.32
C TYR A 64 -4.09 -10.15 -0.71
N LEU A 65 -4.75 -10.77 0.26
CA LEU A 65 -5.67 -11.89 0.00
C LEU A 65 -6.83 -11.44 -0.92
N THR A 66 -7.40 -10.28 -0.64
CA THR A 66 -8.45 -9.68 -1.49
C THR A 66 -7.92 -9.38 -2.89
N PHE A 67 -6.75 -8.75 -3.01
CA PHE A 67 -6.14 -8.43 -4.30
C PHE A 67 -5.92 -9.69 -5.16
N PHE A 68 -5.27 -10.72 -4.62
CA PHE A 68 -5.03 -11.96 -5.35
C PHE A 68 -6.32 -12.72 -5.67
N SER A 69 -7.34 -12.63 -4.80
CA SER A 69 -8.66 -13.21 -5.07
C SER A 69 -9.33 -12.54 -6.27
N LEU A 70 -9.33 -11.20 -6.32
CA LEU A 70 -9.86 -10.44 -7.45
C LEU A 70 -9.11 -10.73 -8.74
N ALA A 71 -7.78 -10.86 -8.68
CA ALA A 71 -6.96 -11.23 -9.82
C ALA A 71 -7.28 -12.64 -10.35
N ALA A 72 -7.40 -13.63 -9.46
CA ALA A 72 -7.73 -15.01 -9.83
C ALA A 72 -9.13 -15.13 -10.45
N VAL A 73 -10.13 -14.49 -9.83
CA VAL A 73 -11.51 -14.45 -10.36
C VAL A 73 -11.57 -13.68 -11.67
N GLY A 74 -10.91 -12.53 -11.76
CA GLY A 74 -10.85 -11.72 -12.97
C GLY A 74 -10.23 -12.48 -14.14
N ALA A 75 -9.14 -13.21 -13.92
CA ALA A 75 -8.53 -14.06 -14.93
C ALA A 75 -9.46 -15.18 -15.39
N ALA A 76 -10.14 -15.88 -14.46
CA ALA A 76 -11.10 -16.92 -14.81
C ALA A 76 -12.27 -16.36 -15.65
N CYS A 77 -12.82 -15.22 -15.23
CA CYS A 77 -13.87 -14.51 -15.99
C CYS A 77 -13.40 -14.14 -17.40
N PHE A 78 -12.16 -13.66 -17.55
CA PHE A 78 -11.57 -13.31 -18.84
C PHE A 78 -11.53 -14.53 -19.79
N PHE A 79 -11.04 -15.68 -19.33
CA PHE A 79 -11.02 -16.89 -20.16
C PHE A 79 -12.43 -17.42 -20.47
N MET A 80 -13.36 -17.34 -19.51
CA MET A 80 -14.77 -17.69 -19.77
C MET A 80 -15.40 -16.76 -20.83
N LEU A 81 -15.03 -15.48 -20.85
CA LEU A 81 -15.46 -14.50 -21.84
C LEU A 81 -14.90 -14.81 -23.24
N LEU A 82 -13.61 -15.17 -23.33
CA LEU A 82 -13.00 -15.58 -24.61
C LEU A 82 -13.69 -16.82 -25.21
N ASP A 83 -14.14 -17.74 -24.36
CA ASP A 83 -14.82 -18.97 -24.79
C ASP A 83 -16.31 -18.80 -25.12
N TRP A 84 -16.92 -17.66 -24.76
CA TRP A 84 -18.36 -17.41 -24.94
C TRP A 84 -18.72 -17.21 -26.42
N GLY A 85 -17.77 -16.76 -27.25
CA GLY A 85 -17.99 -16.62 -28.68
C GLY A 85 -17.06 -15.60 -29.32
N PRO A 86 -17.20 -15.37 -30.64
CA PRO A 86 -16.40 -14.39 -31.34
C PRO A 86 -16.63 -13.00 -30.76
N ILE A 87 -15.55 -12.37 -30.28
CA ILE A 87 -15.58 -10.99 -29.78
C ILE A 87 -16.01 -10.10 -30.95
N ARG A 88 -17.17 -9.46 -30.81
CA ARG A 88 -17.66 -8.50 -31.79
C ARG A 88 -16.78 -7.26 -31.73
N GLN A 89 -15.97 -7.04 -32.78
CA GLN A 89 -15.18 -5.84 -32.92
C GLN A 89 -16.12 -4.61 -33.03
N PRO A 90 -15.81 -3.49 -32.36
CA PRO A 90 -16.56 -2.26 -32.51
C PRO A 90 -16.55 -1.81 -33.99
N ARG A 91 -17.72 -1.42 -34.49
CA ARG A 91 -17.92 -1.08 -35.92
C ARG A 91 -17.49 0.35 -36.27
N SER A 92 -17.12 1.17 -35.28
CA SER A 92 -16.78 2.58 -35.47
C SER A 92 -15.68 3.03 -34.53
N ALA A 93 -14.93 4.07 -34.92
CA ALA A 93 -13.88 4.66 -34.10
C ALA A 93 -14.40 5.15 -32.74
N LEU A 94 -15.61 5.72 -32.70
CA LEU A 94 -16.25 6.15 -31.46
C LEU A 94 -16.52 4.97 -30.52
N ALA A 95 -17.01 3.84 -31.05
CA ALA A 95 -17.25 2.64 -30.26
C ALA A 95 -15.93 2.04 -29.74
N THR A 96 -14.87 2.07 -30.54
CA THR A 96 -13.51 1.68 -30.10
C THR A 96 -13.02 2.57 -28.96
N PHE A 97 -13.11 3.89 -29.12
CA PHE A 97 -12.70 4.85 -28.09
C PHE A 97 -13.49 4.67 -26.80
N ALA A 98 -14.81 4.55 -26.89
CA ALA A 98 -15.68 4.30 -25.74
C ALA A 98 -15.30 2.99 -25.01
N SER A 99 -14.95 1.95 -25.76
CA SER A 99 -14.52 0.67 -25.18
C SER A 99 -13.19 0.79 -24.44
N ILE A 100 -12.21 1.49 -25.02
CA ILE A 100 -10.91 1.75 -24.38
C ILE A 100 -11.09 2.59 -23.11
N LEU A 101 -11.87 3.67 -23.21
CA LEU A 101 -12.17 4.54 -22.07
C LEU A 101 -12.87 3.77 -20.94
N LEU A 102 -13.83 2.91 -21.27
CA LEU A 102 -14.52 2.07 -20.30
C LEU A 102 -13.54 1.15 -19.57
N VAL A 103 -12.68 0.43 -20.31
CA VAL A 103 -11.66 -0.43 -19.70
C VAL A 103 -10.73 0.39 -18.80
N TYR A 104 -10.24 1.53 -19.27
CA TYR A 104 -9.39 2.41 -18.49
C TYR A 104 -10.06 2.88 -17.19
N VAL A 105 -11.29 3.36 -17.26
CA VAL A 105 -12.04 3.83 -16.08
C VAL A 105 -12.27 2.69 -15.09
N VAL A 106 -12.63 1.50 -15.58
CA VAL A 106 -12.86 0.34 -14.73
C VAL A 106 -11.54 -0.13 -14.07
N THR A 107 -10.45 -0.24 -14.84
CA THR A 107 -9.19 -0.77 -14.30
C THR A 107 -8.45 0.27 -13.45
N VAL A 108 -8.22 1.47 -13.97
CA VAL A 108 -7.47 2.52 -13.27
C VAL A 108 -8.34 3.13 -12.17
N GLY A 109 -9.60 3.47 -12.48
CA GLY A 109 -10.53 3.97 -11.46
C GLY A 109 -10.78 2.96 -10.35
N GLY A 110 -10.90 1.67 -10.70
CA GLY A 110 -10.99 0.59 -9.72
C GLY A 110 -9.74 0.47 -8.84
N MET A 111 -8.54 0.54 -9.43
CA MET A 111 -7.27 0.50 -8.68
C MET A 111 -7.12 1.71 -7.75
N VAL A 112 -7.49 2.91 -8.20
CA VAL A 112 -7.45 4.14 -7.39
C VAL A 112 -8.47 4.05 -6.24
N ALA A 113 -9.71 3.64 -6.52
CA ALA A 113 -10.73 3.47 -5.49
C ALA A 113 -10.35 2.41 -4.45
N PHE A 114 -9.78 1.29 -4.89
CA PHE A 114 -9.24 0.26 -4.01
C PHE A 114 -8.09 0.78 -3.16
N GLY A 115 -7.13 1.47 -3.77
CA GLY A 115 -6.01 2.10 -3.08
C GLY A 115 -6.48 3.06 -2.00
N TYR A 116 -7.42 3.94 -2.34
CA TYR A 116 -8.01 4.89 -1.39
C TYR A 116 -8.74 4.20 -0.24
N TRP A 117 -9.52 3.15 -0.52
CA TRP A 117 -10.27 2.40 0.49
C TRP A 117 -9.37 1.65 1.48
N TYR A 118 -8.33 0.99 0.98
CA TYR A 118 -7.46 0.14 1.80
C TYR A 118 -6.27 0.87 2.41
N TYR A 119 -5.85 1.98 1.79
CA TYR A 119 -4.68 2.72 2.19
C TYR A 119 -5.03 4.21 2.39
N PRO A 120 -5.74 4.57 3.48
CA PRO A 120 -6.08 5.96 3.81
C PRO A 120 -4.84 6.80 4.18
N GLN A 121 -3.62 6.29 4.02
CA GLN A 121 -2.35 6.95 4.33
C GLN A 121 -2.10 8.29 3.59
N PHE A 122 -3.00 8.69 2.69
CA PHE A 122 -2.99 10.00 2.03
C PHE A 122 -4.00 10.99 2.61
N GLU A 123 -4.93 10.54 3.45
CA GLU A 123 -5.72 11.43 4.29
C GLU A 123 -4.84 11.81 5.47
N THR A 124 -4.59 13.11 5.64
CA THR A 124 -4.01 13.61 6.88
C THR A 124 -4.92 13.15 8.03
N PRO A 125 -4.42 12.33 8.98
CA PRO A 125 -5.24 11.88 10.09
C PRO A 125 -5.80 13.10 10.83
N VAL A 126 -7.12 13.28 10.79
CA VAL A 126 -7.78 14.23 11.67
C VAL A 126 -7.65 13.65 13.06
N ALA A 127 -6.79 14.24 13.88
CA ALA A 127 -6.61 13.82 15.25
C ALA A 127 -7.96 13.92 15.97
N ARG A 128 -8.62 12.78 16.22
CA ARG A 128 -9.81 12.75 17.05
C ARG A 128 -9.38 12.95 18.49
N THR A 129 -9.58 14.16 19.00
CA THR A 129 -9.49 14.49 20.42
C THR A 129 -10.49 13.64 21.19
N THR A 130 -10.05 12.50 21.68
CA THR A 130 -10.84 11.61 22.55
C THR A 130 -10.15 11.52 23.90
N GLY A 131 -10.35 12.55 24.72
CA GLY A 131 -9.90 12.59 26.11
C GLY A 131 -9.98 14.00 26.70
N PRO A 132 -10.17 14.15 28.03
CA PRO A 132 -10.03 15.44 28.69
C PRO A 132 -8.61 15.94 28.46
N VAL A 133 -8.50 17.14 27.90
CA VAL A 133 -7.24 17.78 27.55
C VAL A 133 -6.48 18.08 28.85
N ALA A 134 -5.59 17.16 29.26
CA ALA A 134 -4.43 17.56 30.04
C ALA A 134 -3.75 18.66 29.23
N GLN A 135 -3.41 19.79 29.88
CA GLN A 135 -2.91 21.00 29.23
C GLN A 135 -1.77 20.67 28.25
N GLU A 136 -2.11 20.46 26.99
CA GLU A 136 -1.17 20.20 25.91
C GLU A 136 -0.45 21.52 25.67
N ASN A 137 0.88 21.52 25.78
CA ASN A 137 1.62 22.76 25.62
C ASN A 137 1.54 23.20 24.15
N VAL A 138 1.59 24.52 23.90
CA VAL A 138 1.39 25.07 22.54
C VAL A 138 2.44 24.51 21.56
N SER A 139 3.64 24.19 22.04
CA SER A 139 4.70 23.54 21.25
C SER A 139 4.36 22.10 20.82
N GLU A 140 3.74 21.29 21.67
CA GLU A 140 3.30 19.92 21.36
C GLU A 140 2.21 19.94 20.29
N GLN A 141 1.27 20.88 20.39
CA GLN A 141 0.22 21.05 19.39
C GLN A 141 0.79 21.40 18.02
N ARG A 142 1.67 22.41 17.96
CA ARG A 142 2.37 22.77 16.71
C ARG A 142 3.25 21.63 16.21
N GLY A 143 3.90 20.90 17.11
CA GLY A 143 4.73 19.74 16.76
C GLY A 143 3.94 18.61 16.13
N LYS A 144 2.72 18.39 16.61
CA LYS A 144 1.78 17.43 16.03
C LYS A 144 1.34 17.86 14.63
N GLU A 145 1.11 19.16 14.40
CA GLU A 145 0.83 19.69 13.07
C GLU A 145 2.02 19.48 12.13
N VAL A 146 3.24 19.71 12.61
CA VAL A 146 4.49 19.42 11.88
C VAL A 146 4.63 17.92 11.57
N PHE A 147 4.22 17.02 12.46
CA PHE A 147 4.23 15.57 12.19
C PHE A 147 3.25 15.17 11.07
N LEU A 148 2.08 15.82 11.04
CA LEU A 148 0.98 15.53 10.12
C LEU A 148 1.08 16.29 8.78
N THR A 149 1.95 17.29 8.68
CA THR A 149 2.03 18.12 7.47
C THR A 149 2.57 17.34 6.26
N PRO A 150 1.97 17.49 5.06
CA PRO A 150 2.48 16.91 3.83
C PRO A 150 3.91 17.37 3.47
N GLN A 151 4.34 18.53 3.95
CA GLN A 151 5.67 19.10 3.65
C GLN A 151 6.81 18.21 4.20
N PHE A 152 6.61 17.58 5.37
CA PHE A 152 7.58 16.67 5.99
C PHE A 152 7.13 15.21 5.92
N ALA A 153 5.82 14.97 5.82
CA ALA A 153 5.20 13.66 5.64
C ALA A 153 5.67 12.59 6.64
N CYS A 154 5.98 12.96 7.89
CA CYS A 154 6.43 12.03 8.93
C CYS A 154 5.41 10.90 9.14
N PHE A 155 4.12 11.27 9.17
CA PHE A 155 3.00 10.33 9.28
C PHE A 155 2.89 9.33 8.12
N ALA A 156 3.45 9.62 6.94
CA ALA A 156 3.39 8.70 5.79
C ALA A 156 4.24 7.44 6.00
N CYS A 157 5.22 7.52 6.90
CA CYS A 157 6.10 6.42 7.26
C CYS A 157 5.89 5.92 8.69
N HIS A 158 5.56 6.81 9.63
CA HIS A 158 5.45 6.50 11.05
C HIS A 158 4.01 6.55 11.55
N THR A 159 3.66 5.63 12.44
CA THR A 159 2.40 5.64 13.20
C THR A 159 2.62 6.16 14.63
N ILE A 160 1.56 6.69 15.25
CA ILE A 160 1.50 7.04 16.69
C ILE A 160 0.13 6.56 17.21
N GLU A 161 0.01 5.26 17.40
CA GLU A 161 -1.22 4.60 17.86
C GLU A 161 -1.72 5.15 19.20
N SER A 162 -0.79 5.49 20.13
CA SER A 162 -1.13 6.06 21.44
C SER A 162 -1.89 7.39 21.39
N HIS A 163 -1.89 8.05 20.22
CA HIS A 163 -2.60 9.30 19.95
C HIS A 163 -3.63 9.15 18.81
N GLY A 164 -3.95 7.91 18.43
CA GLY A 164 -4.91 7.61 17.36
C GLY A 164 -4.45 8.03 15.96
N ILE A 165 -3.16 8.34 15.78
CA ILE A 165 -2.60 8.75 14.49
C ILE A 165 -2.22 7.48 13.72
N ARG A 166 -3.10 7.05 12.82
CA ARG A 166 -2.85 5.93 11.90
C ARG A 166 -1.98 6.40 10.74
N GLY A 167 -0.67 6.28 10.92
CA GLY A 167 0.30 6.59 9.88
C GLY A 167 0.79 5.36 9.12
N GLY A 168 1.93 5.51 8.44
CA GLY A 168 2.61 4.43 7.75
C GLY A 168 3.22 3.40 8.70
N GLN A 169 3.54 2.23 8.15
CA GLN A 169 4.23 1.14 8.84
C GLN A 169 5.65 0.90 8.27
N ARG A 170 6.16 1.86 7.48
CA ARG A 170 7.52 1.77 6.90
C ARG A 170 8.59 2.14 7.92
N GLY A 171 8.29 3.09 8.79
CA GLY A 171 9.09 3.46 9.94
C GLY A 171 8.56 2.80 11.22
N PRO A 172 9.34 2.82 12.31
CA PRO A 172 8.89 2.35 13.62
C PRO A 172 7.69 3.15 14.13
N ASP A 173 6.85 2.49 14.93
CA ASP A 173 5.83 3.15 15.73
C ASP A 173 6.49 4.10 16.75
N LEU A 174 6.03 5.35 16.78
CA LEU A 174 6.55 6.42 17.63
C LEU A 174 5.67 6.66 18.86
N SER A 175 4.67 5.82 19.13
CA SER A 175 3.77 5.93 20.29
C SER A 175 4.44 6.12 21.65
N GLY A 176 5.68 5.64 21.81
CA GLY A 176 6.53 5.80 22.99
C GLY A 176 7.89 6.41 22.68
N ALA A 177 7.98 7.28 21.67
CA ALA A 177 9.25 7.83 21.19
C ALA A 177 10.02 8.61 22.27
N GLY A 178 9.33 9.37 23.13
CA GLY A 178 9.96 10.11 24.23
C GLY A 178 10.65 9.19 25.23
N LYS A 179 9.94 8.17 25.70
CA LYS A 179 10.48 7.15 26.61
C LYS A 179 11.62 6.35 25.98
N ALA A 180 11.47 5.96 24.71
CA ALA A 180 12.51 5.24 23.99
C ALA A 180 13.77 6.09 23.81
N ALA A 181 13.63 7.38 23.51
CA ALA A 181 14.75 8.29 23.27
C ALA A 181 15.72 8.37 24.46
N GLU A 182 15.20 8.37 25.69
CA GLU A 182 16.02 8.38 26.92
C GLU A 182 16.93 7.16 27.05
N ALA A 183 16.46 5.99 26.57
CA ALA A 183 17.18 4.73 26.70
C ALA A 183 18.07 4.38 25.49
N ARG A 184 17.91 5.09 24.35
CA ARG A 184 18.54 4.72 23.07
C ARG A 184 20.04 5.03 22.99
N LYS A 185 20.51 6.10 23.66
CA LYS A 185 21.91 6.56 23.57
C LYS A 185 22.41 7.02 24.95
N PRO A 186 23.22 6.22 25.65
CA PRO A 186 23.74 6.58 26.96
C PRO A 186 24.47 7.93 26.95
N GLY A 187 24.19 8.77 27.96
CA GLY A 187 24.84 10.09 28.11
C GLY A 187 24.34 11.17 27.16
N VAL A 188 23.32 10.89 26.34
CA VAL A 188 22.66 11.87 25.46
C VAL A 188 21.24 12.11 25.95
N SER A 189 20.80 13.37 25.98
CA SER A 189 19.44 13.69 26.38
C SER A 189 18.43 13.16 25.35
N ALA A 190 17.19 12.87 25.76
CA ALA A 190 16.14 12.47 24.81
C ALA A 190 15.90 13.53 23.72
N GLU A 191 16.00 14.80 24.07
CA GLU A 191 15.85 15.91 23.13
C GLU A 191 16.96 15.92 22.08
N ASP A 192 18.21 15.75 22.50
CA ASP A 192 19.36 15.69 21.59
C ASP A 192 19.30 14.44 20.72
N TYR A 193 18.87 13.30 21.28
CA TYR A 193 18.68 12.06 20.53
C TYR A 193 17.60 12.20 19.45
N LEU A 194 16.45 12.79 19.79
CA LEU A 194 15.37 13.04 18.83
C LEU A 194 15.80 14.04 17.76
N ARG A 195 16.50 15.12 18.15
CA ARG A 195 17.06 16.10 17.20
C ARG A 195 18.04 15.45 16.22
N GLU A 196 18.97 14.65 16.74
CA GLU A 196 19.92 13.87 15.93
C GLU A 196 19.17 12.93 14.99
N SER A 197 18.21 12.16 15.51
CA SER A 197 17.42 11.20 14.71
C SER A 197 16.58 11.84 13.60
N ILE A 198 16.15 13.10 13.75
CA ILE A 198 15.40 13.82 12.72
C ILE A 198 16.33 14.45 11.68
N VAL A 199 17.41 15.09 12.14
CA VAL A 199 18.33 15.86 11.28
C VAL A 199 19.30 14.94 10.55
N ASP A 200 19.82 13.95 11.25
CA ASP A 200 20.74 12.93 10.78
C ASP A 200 20.28 11.55 11.27
N PRO A 201 19.23 10.96 10.66
CA PRO A 201 18.69 9.65 11.04
C PRO A 201 19.70 8.50 10.94
N TRP A 202 20.89 8.78 10.40
CA TRP A 202 21.98 7.86 10.19
C TRP A 202 23.14 8.06 11.19
N ALA A 203 23.03 9.00 12.14
CA ALA A 203 24.08 9.25 13.13
C ALA A 203 24.18 8.15 14.21
N CYS A 204 23.05 7.56 14.61
CA CYS A 204 23.00 6.43 15.52
C CYS A 204 22.23 5.27 14.88
N PHE A 205 22.92 4.16 14.62
CA PHE A 205 22.30 2.90 14.22
C PHE A 205 22.25 1.93 15.39
N ALA A 206 21.11 1.24 15.54
CA ALA A 206 20.99 0.09 16.41
C ALA A 206 21.37 -1.18 15.61
N PRO A 207 22.39 -1.96 15.99
CA PRO A 207 22.52 -3.32 15.53
C PRO A 207 21.48 -4.21 16.24
N LEU A 208 20.91 -5.17 15.52
CA LEU A 208 20.31 -6.39 16.10
C LEU A 208 21.17 -7.59 15.65
N PRO A 209 21.28 -8.72 16.40
CA PRO A 209 20.45 -9.14 17.54
C PRO A 209 21.22 -9.64 18.80
N GLY A 210 20.53 -9.71 19.96
CA GLY A 210 20.85 -10.68 21.03
C GLY A 210 20.93 -10.18 22.48
N SER A 211 21.27 -8.91 22.72
CA SER A 211 21.61 -8.43 24.08
C SER A 211 20.56 -7.57 24.77
N GLY A 212 19.49 -7.15 24.08
CA GLY A 212 18.47 -6.26 24.65
C GLY A 212 18.98 -4.84 24.96
N LEU A 213 20.23 -4.51 24.60
CA LEU A 213 20.82 -3.19 24.74
C LEU A 213 21.00 -2.55 23.36
N VAL A 214 20.48 -1.34 23.21
CA VAL A 214 20.68 -0.52 22.01
C VAL A 214 22.02 0.19 22.17
N GLU A 215 23.05 -0.32 21.51
CA GLU A 215 24.32 0.38 21.41
C GLU A 215 24.36 1.15 20.10
N CYS A 216 24.35 2.49 20.17
CA CYS A 216 24.54 3.33 19.00
C CYS A 216 25.92 3.05 18.40
N GLN A 217 25.96 2.32 17.28
CA GLN A 217 27.18 2.11 16.52
C GLN A 217 27.11 2.93 15.23
N ALA A 218 28.21 3.58 14.87
CA ALA A 218 28.33 4.21 13.56
C ALA A 218 28.22 3.12 12.48
N ALA A 219 27.49 3.37 11.39
CA ALA A 219 27.42 2.42 10.29
C ALA A 219 28.83 2.13 9.74
N VAL A 220 29.24 0.86 9.83
CA VAL A 220 30.53 0.38 9.31
C VAL A 220 30.63 0.58 7.80
N ASP A 221 29.50 0.53 7.09
CA ASP A 221 29.38 0.88 5.66
C ASP A 221 27.95 1.39 5.35
N PRO A 222 27.71 2.71 5.29
CA PRO A 222 26.37 3.29 5.07
C PRO A 222 25.71 2.87 3.75
N ALA A 223 26.48 2.38 2.77
CA ALA A 223 25.96 1.91 1.48
C ALA A 223 25.52 0.45 1.51
N LYS A 224 26.02 -0.35 2.47
CA LYS A 224 25.75 -1.79 2.58
C LYS A 224 24.85 -2.17 3.74
N THR A 225 24.72 -1.33 4.76
CA THR A 225 24.07 -1.74 6.02
C THR A 225 22.53 -1.69 5.95
N TYR A 226 21.90 -0.67 5.36
CA TYR A 226 20.44 -0.63 5.15
C TYR A 226 20.05 0.36 4.03
N PRO A 227 18.91 0.16 3.35
CA PRO A 227 18.35 1.19 2.48
C PRO A 227 18.03 2.44 3.30
N ARG A 228 18.47 3.61 2.81
CA ARG A 228 18.18 4.92 3.42
C ARG A 228 16.68 5.24 3.35
N LEU A 229 15.90 4.64 4.23
CA LEU A 229 14.43 4.71 4.26
C LEU A 229 13.89 6.05 4.79
N MET A 230 14.54 6.63 5.81
CA MET A 230 14.16 7.96 6.31
C MET A 230 14.83 9.05 5.44
N PRO A 231 14.07 9.93 4.77
CA PRO A 231 14.66 10.93 3.91
C PRO A 231 15.60 11.86 4.69
N PRO A 232 16.83 12.08 4.23
CA PRO A 232 17.71 13.06 4.86
C PRO A 232 17.20 14.49 4.63
N GLY A 233 17.92 15.44 5.21
CA GLY A 233 17.76 16.85 4.89
C GLY A 233 16.56 17.53 5.56
N ALA A 234 16.14 17.03 6.73
CA ALA A 234 15.13 17.71 7.53
C ALA A 234 15.63 19.09 8.00
N LYS A 235 16.94 19.22 8.26
CA LYS A 235 17.59 20.47 8.70
C LYS A 235 17.45 21.60 7.69
N GLU A 236 17.50 21.29 6.40
CA GLU A 236 17.40 22.29 5.32
C GLU A 236 15.94 22.62 4.99
N ARG A 237 15.00 21.75 5.36
CA ARG A 237 13.57 21.89 5.03
C ARG A 237 12.73 22.43 6.18
N MET A 238 13.18 22.28 7.42
CA MET A 238 12.49 22.71 8.63
C MET A 238 13.12 23.97 9.22
N THR A 239 12.29 24.89 9.68
CA THR A 239 12.73 25.98 10.54
C THR A 239 13.15 25.45 11.91
N ALA A 240 13.96 26.22 12.64
CA ALA A 240 14.36 25.87 14.00
C ALA A 240 13.15 25.72 14.95
N GLN A 241 12.10 26.50 14.73
CA GLN A 241 10.86 26.43 15.49
C GLN A 241 10.08 25.14 15.19
N GLU A 242 9.86 24.80 13.93
CA GLU A 242 9.17 23.55 13.55
C GLU A 242 9.90 22.31 14.09
N LEU A 243 11.24 22.31 14.04
CA LEU A 243 12.04 21.23 14.60
C LEU A 243 11.88 21.16 16.12
N GLY A 244 11.92 22.30 16.81
CA GLY A 244 11.73 22.36 18.27
C GLY A 244 10.34 21.90 18.70
N ASP A 245 9.30 22.36 18.00
CA ASP A 245 7.91 21.97 18.25
C ASP A 245 7.71 20.47 18.00
N LEU A 246 8.25 19.92 16.90
CA LEU A 246 8.19 18.49 16.61
C LEU A 246 8.87 17.66 17.69
N ILE A 247 10.04 18.08 18.18
CA ILE A 247 10.75 17.38 19.26
C ILE A 247 9.93 17.44 20.56
N ALA A 248 9.32 18.59 20.90
CA ALA A 248 8.45 18.70 22.06
C ALA A 248 7.27 17.72 21.98
N PHE A 249 6.62 17.63 20.81
CA PHE A 249 5.57 16.65 20.57
C PHE A 249 6.06 15.19 20.72
N LEU A 250 7.17 14.82 20.09
CA LEU A 250 7.68 13.44 20.17
C LEU A 250 8.13 13.06 21.58
N LYS A 251 8.69 14.02 22.33
CA LYS A 251 9.13 13.83 23.72
C LYS A 251 7.95 13.61 24.66
N SER A 252 6.77 14.16 24.37
CA SER A 252 5.57 13.92 25.18
C SER A 252 4.96 12.53 24.99
N LEU A 253 5.44 11.74 24.00
CA LEU A 253 4.95 10.39 23.71
C LEU A 253 5.59 9.35 24.67
N GLN A 254 4.85 8.95 25.70
CA GLN A 254 5.33 8.00 26.73
C GLN A 254 4.89 6.53 26.51
N GLY A 255 4.03 6.24 25.53
CA GLY A 255 3.41 4.92 25.34
C GLY A 255 2.01 4.83 25.95
N ALA A 256 1.31 3.70 25.72
CA ALA A 256 -0.10 3.54 26.12
C ALA A 256 -0.30 3.33 27.63
N ASP A 257 0.71 2.80 28.34
CA ASP A 257 0.53 2.31 29.72
C ASP A 257 0.61 3.38 30.82
N GLU A 258 1.15 4.58 30.57
CA GLU A 258 1.41 5.55 31.64
C GLU A 258 0.32 6.62 31.84
N ARG A 259 -0.54 6.87 30.85
CA ARG A 259 -1.64 7.86 30.99
C ARG A 259 -2.84 7.39 31.81
N ASP A 260 -2.92 6.10 32.14
CA ASP A 260 -4.00 5.55 32.99
C ASP A 260 -3.65 5.57 34.49
N GLY A 261 -2.36 5.74 34.84
CA GLY A 261 -1.88 5.74 36.24
C GLY A 261 -2.13 7.02 37.03
N THR A 262 -2.79 8.03 36.45
CA THR A 262 -3.07 9.32 37.12
C THR A 262 -4.56 9.60 37.35
N ARG A 263 -5.42 8.58 37.22
CA ARG A 263 -6.83 8.66 37.65
C ARG A 263 -7.05 7.83 38.92
N ASN A 264 -6.85 8.51 40.05
CA ASN A 264 -7.22 8.18 41.44
C ASN A 264 -6.56 6.97 42.08
#